data_AF-A0A1Y5K6H7-F1
#
_entry.id   AF-A0A1Y5K6H7-F1
#
_cell.length_a   1.000
_cell.length_b   1.000
_cell.length_c   1.000
_cell.angle_alpha   90.00
_cell.angle_beta   90.00
_cell.angle_gamma   90.00
#
_symmetry.space_group_name_H-M   'P 1'
#
loop_
_entity.id
_entity.type
_entity.pdbx_description
1 polymer ?
#
loop_
_entity_poly.entity_id
_entity_poly.type
_entity_poly.pdbx_seq_one_letter_code
_entity_poly.pdbx_strand_id
1 'polypeptide(L)'
;MLNWVNNLIFVLEHSWVLFLLPAIFIFYLRKDWLAFRFALITAVFFLYGAVIYSSLREFDDPYIWRYVVWAFNDLAWMALIAYLGIKDKVYLWQSVLGQLVVIAAPLLQLFRLVDRHLWDLSYSTMMYKTLLPIINIATVVICYLPLIYVLLRKPQVNISQ
;
A
#
# COMPACT_ATOMS: atom_id res chain seq x y z
N MET A 1 -15.24 3.63 26.91
CA MET A 1 -15.14 4.03 25.49
C MET A 1 -15.52 2.81 24.67
N LEU A 2 -16.44 2.94 23.72
CA LEU A 2 -17.06 1.80 23.02
C LEU A 2 -15.98 0.97 22.30
N ASN A 3 -15.94 -0.35 22.48
CA ASN A 3 -14.87 -1.22 21.97
C ASN A 3 -14.62 -1.08 20.45
N TRP A 4 -15.64 -0.69 19.67
CA TRP A 4 -15.44 -0.40 18.25
C TRP A 4 -14.52 0.80 18.04
N VAL A 5 -14.59 1.85 18.87
CA VAL A 5 -13.83 3.11 18.69
C VAL A 5 -12.36 2.82 18.93
N ASN A 6 -12.04 2.03 19.94
CA ASN A 6 -10.67 1.61 20.22
C ASN A 6 -10.11 0.71 19.12
N ASN A 7 -10.91 -0.21 18.56
CA ASN A 7 -10.50 -0.99 17.39
C ASN A 7 -10.33 -0.13 16.14
N LEU A 8 -11.20 0.86 15.94
CA LEU A 8 -11.11 1.79 14.83
C LEU A 8 -9.86 2.65 14.98
N ILE A 9 -9.57 3.20 16.16
CA ILE A 9 -8.34 3.95 16.46
C ILE A 9 -7.10 3.07 16.29
N PHE A 10 -7.12 1.82 16.79
CA PHE A 10 -6.01 0.89 16.61
C PHE A 10 -5.73 0.56 15.14
N VAL A 11 -6.78 0.28 14.36
CA VAL A 11 -6.70 0.08 12.91
C VAL A 11 -6.19 1.35 12.23
N LEU A 12 -6.67 2.53 12.63
CA LEU A 12 -6.23 3.80 12.07
C LEU A 12 -4.76 4.12 12.42
N GLU A 13 -4.30 3.85 13.64
CA GLU A 13 -2.91 4.06 14.08
C GLU A 13 -1.92 3.09 13.42
N HIS A 14 -2.32 1.83 13.21
CA HIS A 14 -1.46 0.82 12.59
C HIS A 14 -1.58 0.74 11.07
N SER A 15 -2.61 1.34 10.47
CA SER A 15 -2.81 1.32 9.03
C SER A 15 -2.25 2.58 8.37
N TRP A 16 -1.44 2.36 7.34
CA TRP A 16 -0.95 3.42 6.46
C TRP A 16 -2.08 4.12 5.66
N VAL A 17 -3.33 3.66 5.82
CA VAL A 17 -4.55 4.20 5.22
C VAL A 17 -4.80 5.64 5.65
N LEU A 18 -4.55 5.98 6.91
CA LEU A 18 -4.71 7.36 7.40
C LEU A 18 -3.86 8.34 6.60
N PHE A 19 -2.62 7.96 6.26
CA PHE A 19 -1.73 8.79 5.48
C PHE A 19 -2.20 8.97 4.03
N LEU A 20 -3.09 8.11 3.52
CA LEU A 20 -3.64 8.24 2.16
C LEU A 20 -4.90 9.11 2.10
N LEU A 21 -5.61 9.31 3.22
CA LEU A 21 -6.85 10.10 3.25
C LEU A 21 -6.68 11.55 2.73
N PRO A 22 -5.63 12.31 3.11
CA PRO A 22 -5.44 13.65 2.58
C PRO A 22 -5.21 13.64 1.06
N ALA A 23 -4.41 12.70 0.55
CA ALA A 23 -4.19 12.55 -0.90
C ALA A 23 -5.50 12.29 -1.65
N ILE A 24 -6.30 11.33 -1.17
CA ILE A 24 -7.60 10.98 -1.77
C ILE A 24 -8.53 12.20 -1.80
N PHE A 25 -8.61 12.93 -0.69
CA PHE A 25 -9.44 14.13 -0.59
C PHE A 25 -9.00 15.22 -1.57
N ILE A 26 -7.68 15.48 -1.67
CA ILE A 26 -7.17 16.50 -2.58
C ILE A 26 -7.37 16.09 -4.05
N PHE A 27 -7.10 14.84 -4.44
CA PHE A 27 -7.33 14.38 -5.81
C PHE A 27 -8.81 14.42 -6.20
N TYR A 28 -9.71 14.13 -5.26
CA TYR A 28 -11.14 14.27 -5.46
C TYR A 28 -11.53 15.73 -5.75
N LEU A 29 -11.09 16.69 -4.92
CA LEU A 29 -11.35 18.12 -5.14
C LEU A 29 -10.76 18.64 -6.45
N ARG A 30 -9.56 18.16 -6.81
CA ARG A 30 -8.88 18.52 -8.06
C ARG A 30 -9.44 17.83 -9.30
N LYS A 31 -10.36 16.89 -9.14
CA LYS A 31 -10.90 16.05 -10.22
C LYS A 31 -9.83 15.26 -10.98
N ASP A 32 -8.70 14.96 -10.34
CA ASP A 32 -7.67 14.07 -10.91
C ASP A 32 -8.07 12.61 -10.66
N TRP A 33 -8.96 12.11 -11.53
CA TRP A 33 -9.51 10.76 -11.42
C TRP A 33 -8.47 9.64 -11.59
N LEU A 34 -7.35 9.91 -12.25
CA LEU A 34 -6.29 8.92 -12.47
C LEU A 34 -5.51 8.69 -11.16
N ALA A 35 -5.03 9.78 -10.54
CA ALA A 35 -4.35 9.71 -9.24
C ALA A 35 -5.31 9.27 -8.12
N PHE A 36 -6.57 9.72 -8.17
CA PHE A 36 -7.59 9.33 -7.21
C PHE A 36 -7.81 7.82 -7.18
N ARG A 37 -7.98 7.17 -8.35
CA ARG A 37 -8.19 5.72 -8.42
C ARG A 37 -7.00 4.95 -7.86
N PHE A 38 -5.78 5.38 -8.18
CA PHE A 38 -4.58 4.76 -7.65
C PHE A 38 -4.54 4.84 -6.11
N ALA A 39 -4.71 6.04 -5.55
CA ALA A 39 -4.69 6.24 -4.11
C ALA A 39 -5.84 5.50 -3.39
N LEU A 40 -7.04 5.49 -3.97
CA LEU A 40 -8.21 4.81 -3.42
C LEU A 40 -8.01 3.30 -3.35
N ILE A 41 -7.51 2.68 -4.43
CA ILE A 41 -7.26 1.24 -4.46
C ILE A 41 -6.20 0.85 -3.44
N THR A 42 -5.10 1.61 -3.37
CA THR A 42 -4.06 1.39 -2.37
C THR A 42 -4.61 1.50 -0.95
N ALA A 43 -5.46 2.49 -0.67
CA ALA A 43 -6.11 2.62 0.63
C ALA A 43 -7.03 1.43 0.96
N VAL A 44 -7.80 0.93 -0.01
CA VAL A 44 -8.67 -0.25 0.18
C VAL A 44 -7.85 -1.49 0.52
N PHE A 45 -6.75 -1.76 -0.19
CA PHE A 45 -5.89 -2.92 0.07
C PHE A 45 -5.15 -2.82 1.40
N PHE A 46 -4.71 -1.63 1.78
CA PHE A 46 -4.11 -1.39 3.10
C PHE A 46 -5.13 -1.55 4.24
N LEU A 47 -6.36 -1.08 4.02
CA LEU A 47 -7.45 -1.25 4.99
C LEU A 47 -7.83 -2.73 5.13
N TYR A 48 -7.96 -3.43 4.01
CA TYR A 48 -8.24 -4.86 4.00
C TYR A 48 -7.18 -5.62 4.81
N GLY A 49 -5.89 -5.38 4.55
CA GLY A 49 -4.80 -5.96 5.35
C GLY A 49 -4.94 -5.66 6.84
N ALA A 50 -5.20 -4.40 7.22
CA ALA A 50 -5.34 -4.02 8.62
C ALA A 50 -6.54 -4.69 9.32
N VAL A 51 -7.67 -4.81 8.63
CA VAL A 51 -8.89 -5.45 9.18
C VAL A 51 -8.70 -6.94 9.39
N ILE A 52 -8.05 -7.63 8.44
CA ILE A 52 -7.87 -9.08 8.52
C ILE A 52 -6.73 -9.49 9.47
N TYR A 53 -5.87 -8.55 9.89
CA TYR A 53 -4.66 -8.84 10.68
C TYR A 53 -4.94 -9.58 11.99
N SER A 54 -5.92 -9.11 12.78
CA SER A 54 -6.26 -9.73 14.07
C SER A 54 -6.88 -11.11 13.88
N SER A 55 -7.88 -11.22 12.99
CA SER A 55 -8.56 -12.48 12.71
C SER A 55 -7.60 -13.54 12.17
N LEU A 56 -6.73 -13.21 11.21
CA LEU A 56 -5.73 -14.16 10.71
C LEU A 56 -4.74 -14.61 11.79
N ARG A 57 -4.42 -13.76 12.75
CA ARG A 57 -3.51 -14.13 13.84
C ARG A 57 -4.14 -15.11 14.82
N GLU A 58 -5.47 -15.04 15.00
CA GLU A 58 -6.22 -15.91 15.92
C GLU A 58 -6.51 -17.30 15.32
N PHE A 59 -6.68 -17.39 13.99
CA PHE A 59 -6.98 -18.65 13.31
C PHE A 59 -5.75 -19.49 12.89
N ASP A 60 -4.54 -18.91 12.88
CA ASP A 60 -3.36 -19.52 12.27
C ASP A 60 -2.40 -20.11 13.32
N ASP A 61 -2.66 -21.36 13.75
CA ASP A 61 -1.72 -22.21 14.50
C ASP A 61 -1.44 -23.47 13.66
N PRO A 62 -0.26 -23.63 13.00
CA PRO A 62 1.03 -23.02 13.29
C PRO A 62 1.41 -21.90 12.29
N TYR A 63 0.84 -20.69 12.39
CA TYR A 63 1.40 -19.40 11.95
C TYR A 63 1.98 -19.28 10.50
N ILE A 64 1.57 -20.14 9.58
CA ILE A 64 2.10 -20.26 8.20
C ILE A 64 1.19 -19.53 7.21
N TRP A 65 -0.13 -19.61 7.38
CA TRP A 65 -1.10 -19.18 6.39
C TRP A 65 -1.19 -17.67 6.24
N ARG A 66 -0.85 -16.90 7.29
CA ARG A 66 -0.88 -15.44 7.20
C ARG A 66 0.00 -14.92 6.08
N TYR A 67 1.23 -15.41 5.95
CA TYR A 67 2.19 -14.86 4.99
C TYR A 67 1.76 -15.12 3.54
N VAL A 68 1.08 -16.24 3.31
CA VAL A 68 0.45 -16.57 2.02
C VAL A 68 -0.67 -15.58 1.72
N VAL A 69 -1.54 -15.29 2.68
CA VAL A 69 -2.64 -14.34 2.51
C VAL A 69 -2.14 -12.90 2.32
N TRP A 70 -1.10 -12.50 3.04
CA TRP A 70 -0.44 -11.19 2.86
C TRP A 70 0.22 -11.08 1.48
N ALA A 71 0.99 -12.09 1.07
CA ALA A 71 1.59 -12.13 -0.26
C ALA A 71 0.52 -12.09 -1.36
N PHE A 72 -0.58 -12.82 -1.18
CA PHE A 72 -1.69 -12.81 -2.12
C PHE A 72 -2.37 -11.44 -2.19
N ASN A 73 -2.54 -10.75 -1.07
CA ASN A 73 -3.06 -9.39 -1.04
C ASN A 73 -2.18 -8.42 -1.83
N ASP A 74 -0.86 -8.49 -1.66
CA ASP A 74 0.10 -7.65 -2.40
C ASP A 74 0.07 -7.97 -3.90
N LEU A 75 0.01 -9.25 -4.28
CA LEU A 75 -0.11 -9.68 -5.67
C LEU A 75 -1.43 -9.26 -6.31
N ALA A 76 -2.53 -9.33 -5.57
CA ALA A 76 -3.84 -8.88 -6.03
C ALA A 76 -3.87 -7.37 -6.25
N TRP A 77 -3.24 -6.59 -5.37
CA TRP A 77 -3.03 -5.15 -5.58
C TRP A 77 -2.21 -4.89 -6.84
N MET A 78 -1.07 -5.60 -6.99
CA MET A 78 -0.18 -5.48 -8.14
C MET A 78 -0.93 -5.77 -9.45
N ALA A 79 -1.66 -6.88 -9.50
CA ALA A 79 -2.44 -7.28 -10.68
C ALA A 79 -3.53 -6.24 -11.02
N LEU A 80 -4.26 -5.74 -10.02
CA LEU A 80 -5.31 -4.75 -10.24
C LEU A 80 -4.76 -3.42 -10.75
N ILE A 81 -3.67 -2.92 -10.14
CA ILE A 81 -3.02 -1.68 -10.58
C ILE A 81 -2.43 -1.83 -11.98
N ALA A 82 -1.78 -2.95 -12.28
CA ALA A 82 -1.24 -3.22 -13.61
C ALA A 82 -2.36 -3.27 -14.67
N TYR A 83 -3.46 -3.96 -14.37
CA TYR A 83 -4.64 -4.00 -15.24
C TYR A 83 -5.19 -2.58 -15.51
N LEU A 84 -5.32 -1.76 -14.48
CA LEU A 84 -5.80 -0.39 -14.63
C LEU A 84 -4.80 0.51 -15.33
N GLY A 85 -3.50 0.26 -15.19
CA GLY A 85 -2.43 0.96 -15.90
C GLY A 85 -2.50 0.70 -17.40
N ILE A 86 -2.72 -0.55 -17.81
CA ILE A 86 -2.90 -0.93 -19.22
C ILE A 86 -4.20 -0.35 -19.81
N LYS A 87 -5.23 -0.13 -18.99
CA LYS A 87 -6.51 0.48 -19.40
C LYS A 87 -6.51 2.01 -19.35
N ASP A 88 -5.36 2.65 -19.13
CA ASP A 88 -5.20 4.10 -18.95
C ASP A 88 -6.14 4.68 -17.88
N LYS A 89 -6.48 3.88 -16.86
CA LYS A 89 -7.33 4.31 -15.74
C LYS A 89 -6.54 4.86 -14.56
N VAL A 90 -5.22 4.67 -14.57
CA VAL A 90 -4.22 5.25 -13.65
C VAL A 90 -3.00 5.69 -14.46
N TYR A 91 -2.14 6.55 -13.90
CA TYR A 91 -0.93 6.96 -14.59
C TYR A 91 0.02 5.76 -14.77
N LEU A 92 0.46 5.51 -16.01
CA LEU A 92 1.33 4.38 -16.32
C LEU A 92 2.64 4.40 -15.51
N TRP A 93 3.25 5.58 -15.36
CA TRP A 93 4.47 5.72 -14.57
C TRP A 93 4.24 5.44 -13.06
N GLN A 94 3.08 5.78 -12.50
CA GLN A 94 2.73 5.44 -11.12
C GLN A 94 2.52 3.94 -10.97
N SER A 95 1.86 3.32 -11.95
CA SER A 95 1.71 1.87 -12.00
C SER A 95 3.09 1.21 -12.00
N VAL A 96 4.00 1.58 -12.91
CA VAL A 96 5.35 0.99 -12.99
C VAL A 96 6.14 1.18 -11.70
N LEU A 97 6.20 2.40 -11.15
CA LEU A 97 6.90 2.66 -9.89
C LEU A 97 6.28 1.87 -8.72
N GLY A 98 4.96 1.78 -8.67
CA GLY A 98 4.23 1.01 -7.67
C GLY A 98 4.60 -0.47 -7.72
N GLN A 99 4.66 -1.07 -8.92
CA GLN A 99 5.08 -2.46 -9.08
C GLN A 99 6.51 -2.70 -8.58
N LEU A 100 7.44 -1.81 -8.95
CA LEU A 100 8.86 -1.92 -8.56
C LEU A 100 9.07 -1.85 -7.05
N VAL A 101 8.27 -1.04 -6.35
CA VAL A 101 8.33 -0.94 -4.89
C VAL A 101 7.63 -2.11 -4.22
N VAL A 102 6.40 -2.43 -4.65
CA VAL A 102 5.55 -3.40 -3.95
C VAL A 102 6.02 -4.83 -4.17
N ILE A 103 6.68 -5.17 -5.28
CA ILE A 103 7.18 -6.55 -5.53
C ILE A 103 8.10 -7.07 -4.42
N ALA A 104 8.80 -6.18 -3.71
CA ALA A 104 9.62 -6.57 -2.57
C ALA A 104 8.78 -7.13 -1.40
N ALA A 105 7.53 -6.69 -1.23
CA ALA A 105 6.65 -7.15 -0.15
C ALA A 105 6.28 -8.64 -0.27
N PRO A 106 5.67 -9.15 -1.36
CA PRO A 106 5.33 -10.56 -1.48
C PRO A 106 6.58 -11.44 -1.49
N LEU A 107 7.71 -10.97 -2.02
CA LEU A 107 8.98 -11.69 -1.92
C LEU A 107 9.44 -11.85 -0.47
N LEU A 108 9.36 -10.80 0.35
CA LEU A 108 9.66 -10.87 1.78
C LEU A 108 8.67 -11.74 2.55
N GLN A 109 7.38 -11.72 2.20
CA GLN A 109 6.36 -12.60 2.79
C GLN A 109 6.68 -14.07 2.51
N LEU A 110 7.03 -14.42 1.27
CA LEU A 110 7.41 -15.78 0.89
C LEU A 110 8.75 -16.20 1.52
N PHE A 111 9.74 -15.31 1.57
CA PHE A 111 11.00 -15.59 2.26
C PHE A 111 10.78 -15.88 3.74
N ARG A 112 9.90 -15.12 4.40
CA ARG A 112 9.54 -15.34 5.81
C ARG A 112 8.78 -16.64 6.03
N LEU A 113 7.95 -17.05 5.07
CA LEU A 113 7.29 -18.36 5.07
C LEU A 113 8.32 -19.50 5.05
N VAL A 114 9.30 -19.42 4.16
CA VAL A 114 10.40 -20.39 4.05
C VAL A 114 11.26 -20.39 5.32
N ASP A 115 11.62 -19.21 5.82
CA ASP A 115 12.43 -19.05 7.04
C ASP A 115 11.74 -19.63 8.27
N ARG A 116 10.41 -19.50 8.38
CA ARG A 116 9.67 -20.15 9.47
C ARG A 116 9.65 -21.67 9.33
N HIS A 117 9.58 -22.20 8.11
CA HIS A 117 9.55 -23.65 7.88
C HIS A 117 10.91 -24.32 8.10
N LEU A 118 12.01 -23.63 7.78
CA LEU A 118 13.36 -24.21 7.78
C LEU A 118 14.23 -23.78 8.97
N TRP A 119 14.01 -22.59 9.53
CA TRP A 119 14.94 -21.97 10.50
C TRP A 119 14.24 -21.18 11.64
N ASP A 120 12.95 -21.44 11.89
CA ASP A 120 12.14 -20.86 12.98
C ASP A 120 12.35 -19.35 13.19
N LEU A 121 12.34 -18.57 12.09
CA LEU A 121 12.42 -17.10 12.07
C LEU A 121 13.75 -16.47 12.54
N SER A 122 14.82 -17.25 12.64
CA SER A 122 16.10 -16.76 13.17
C SER A 122 16.77 -15.70 12.29
N TYR A 123 16.44 -15.62 10.99
CA TYR A 123 17.08 -14.70 10.04
C TYR A 123 16.15 -13.59 9.51
N SER A 124 14.89 -13.89 9.22
CA SER A 124 13.98 -12.94 8.54
C SER A 124 13.36 -11.88 9.46
N THR A 125 13.49 -12.01 10.78
CA THR A 125 12.76 -11.17 11.73
C THR A 125 13.14 -9.69 11.63
N MET A 126 14.44 -9.38 11.60
CA MET A 126 14.91 -7.99 11.52
C MET A 126 14.67 -7.39 10.14
N MET A 127 14.96 -8.14 9.06
CA MET A 127 14.70 -7.70 7.69
C MET A 127 13.22 -7.36 7.47
N TYR A 128 12.31 -8.23 7.88
CA TYR A 128 10.88 -8.02 7.68
C TYR A 128 10.34 -6.81 8.45
N LYS A 129 10.76 -6.64 9.71
CA LYS A 129 10.32 -5.49 10.54
C LYS A 129 10.83 -4.14 10.02
N THR A 130 11.92 -4.13 9.25
CA THR A 130 12.50 -2.90 8.70
C THR A 130 12.02 -2.64 7.27
N LEU A 131 12.05 -3.64 6.40
CA LEU A 131 11.76 -3.48 4.97
C LEU A 131 10.26 -3.31 4.69
N LEU A 132 9.39 -4.03 5.40
CA LEU A 132 7.94 -3.95 5.15
C LEU A 132 7.39 -2.53 5.43
N PRO A 133 7.74 -1.85 6.55
CA PRO A 133 7.37 -0.44 6.73
C PRO A 133 7.95 0.48 5.65
N ILE A 134 9.20 0.28 5.23
CA ILE A 134 9.82 1.09 4.18
C ILE A 134 9.06 0.96 2.85
N ILE A 135 8.67 -0.25 2.46
CA ILE A 135 7.88 -0.50 1.24
C ILE A 135 6.52 0.19 1.35
N ASN A 136 5.85 0.11 2.50
CA ASN A 136 4.58 0.79 2.71
C ASN A 136 4.72 2.32 2.64
N ILE A 137 5.75 2.90 3.27
CA ILE A 137 6.06 4.33 3.19
C ILE A 137 6.30 4.74 1.73
N ALA A 138 7.13 3.99 1.00
CA ALA A 138 7.42 4.29 -0.40
C ALA A 138 6.16 4.24 -1.26
N THR A 139 5.26 3.28 -1.00
CA THR A 139 3.96 3.16 -1.68
C THR A 139 3.05 4.36 -1.39
N VAL A 140 3.01 4.84 -0.13
CA VAL A 140 2.30 6.06 0.23
C VAL A 140 2.89 7.27 -0.50
N VAL A 141 4.22 7.42 -0.50
CA VAL A 141 4.90 8.52 -1.22
C VAL A 141 4.55 8.52 -2.70
N ILE A 142 4.49 7.35 -3.36
CA ILE A 142 4.08 7.24 -4.76
C ILE A 142 2.66 7.77 -4.97
N CYS A 143 1.74 7.53 -4.04
CA CYS A 143 0.38 8.09 -4.11
C CYS A 143 0.39 9.63 -4.07
N TYR A 144 1.36 10.25 -3.42
CA TYR A 144 1.51 11.72 -3.35
C TYR A 144 2.29 12.34 -4.51
N LEU A 145 3.08 11.56 -5.26
CA LEU A 145 3.87 12.09 -6.39
C LEU A 145 3.09 12.92 -7.41
N PRO A 146 1.88 12.56 -7.88
CA PRO A 146 1.13 13.43 -8.80
C PRO A 146 0.78 14.79 -8.19
N LEU A 147 0.52 14.85 -6.88
CA LEU A 147 0.28 16.11 -6.18
C LEU A 147 1.52 17.00 -6.18
N ILE A 148 2.68 16.42 -5.86
CA ILE A 148 3.99 17.10 -5.86
C ILE A 148 4.31 17.62 -7.27
N TYR A 149 4.10 16.80 -8.29
CA TYR A 149 4.36 17.18 -9.68
C TYR A 149 3.55 18.40 -10.10
N VAL A 150 2.28 18.48 -9.70
CA VAL A 150 1.45 19.64 -10.05
C VAL A 150 1.82 20.88 -9.24
N LEU A 151 2.26 20.74 -7.99
CA LEU A 151 2.75 21.88 -7.20
C LEU A 151 4.07 22.45 -7.75
N LEU A 152 4.93 21.59 -8.30
CA LEU A 152 6.22 22.00 -8.87
C LEU A 152 6.12 22.56 -10.30
N ARG A 153 5.02 22.31 -11.02
CA ARG A 153 4.76 22.98 -12.29
C ARG A 153 4.44 24.45 -12.03
N LYS A 154 5.43 25.33 -12.24
CA LYS A 154 5.21 26.78 -12.31
C LYS A 154 4.12 27.08 -13.36
N PRO A 155 3.18 27.99 -13.09
CA PRO A 155 2.29 28.49 -14.13
C PRO A 155 3.18 29.13 -15.21
N GLN A 156 3.11 28.59 -16.44
CA GLN A 156 3.65 29.32 -17.59
C GLN A 156 2.81 30.58 -17.72
N VAL A 157 3.36 31.70 -17.23
CA VAL A 157 2.84 33.03 -17.55
C VAL A 157 3.06 33.19 -19.05
N ASN A 158 2.02 32.97 -19.84
CA ASN A 158 1.99 33.37 -21.25
C ASN A 158 2.10 34.88 -21.29
N ILE A 159 3.32 35.39 -21.41
CA ILE A 159 3.56 36.75 -21.86
C ILE A 159 3.29 36.71 -23.37
N SER A 160 2.05 36.99 -23.75
CA SER A 160 1.69 37.27 -25.14
C SER A 160 2.47 38.52 -25.57
N GLN A 161 3.38 38.33 -26.52
CA GLN A 161 4.00 39.38 -27.31
C GLN A 161 2.96 40.10 -28.18
#